data_AF-A0A0C3DWV9-F1
#
_entry.id   AF-A0A0C3DWV9-F1
#
_cell.length_a   1.000
_cell.length_b   1.000
_cell.length_c   1.000
_cell.angle_alpha   90.00
_cell.angle_beta   90.00
_cell.angle_gamma   90.00
#
_symmetry.space_group_name_H-M   'P 1'
#
loop_
_entity.id
_entity.type
_entity.pdbx_description
1 polymer ?
#
loop_
_entity_poly.entity_id
_entity_poly.type
_entity_poly.pdbx_seq_one_letter_code
_entity_poly.pdbx_strand_id
1 'polypeptide(L)'
;NIWKGCRNVDIQQPVQAFLYNTINCTLRIGEFWSNIPTFKHRTRCSSCDHAIESLEHILLECCNPTMVLVWSLTSQFWSSSTGQWPELSLGMLLGCGSV
;
A
#
# COMPACT_ATOMS: atom_id res chain seq x y z
N ASN A 1 -5.08 -18.02 5.10
CA ASN A 1 -3.74 -17.67 5.66
C ASN A 1 -3.14 -16.62 4.73
N ILE A 2 -2.76 -15.47 5.26
CA ILE A 2 -2.29 -14.30 4.50
C ILE A 2 -1.09 -14.61 3.59
N TRP A 3 -0.22 -15.54 4.00
CA TRP A 3 0.93 -15.99 3.21
C TRP A 3 0.57 -16.80 1.98
N LYS A 4 -0.56 -17.52 2.02
CA LYS A 4 -1.09 -18.20 0.83
C LYS A 4 -1.79 -17.19 -0.07
N GLY A 5 -2.50 -16.23 0.53
CA GLY A 5 -3.23 -15.22 -0.22
C GLY A 5 -2.33 -14.30 -1.03
N CYS A 6 -1.15 -13.93 -0.52
CA CYS A 6 -0.19 -13.14 -1.31
C CYS A 6 0.37 -13.87 -2.55
N ARG A 7 0.15 -15.19 -2.67
CA ARG A 7 0.54 -16.03 -3.82
C ARG A 7 -0.67 -16.52 -4.64
N ASN A 8 -1.82 -15.86 -4.51
CA ASN A 8 -3.00 -16.21 -5.28
C ASN A 8 -2.73 -16.10 -6.79
N VAL A 9 -3.11 -17.13 -7.56
CA VAL A 9 -2.87 -17.23 -9.00
C VAL A 9 -3.55 -16.11 -9.81
N ASP A 10 -4.64 -15.55 -9.27
CA ASP A 10 -5.38 -14.45 -9.88
C ASP A 10 -4.67 -13.09 -9.71
N ILE A 11 -3.63 -13.04 -8.86
CA ILE A 11 -2.81 -11.85 -8.65
C ILE A 11 -1.56 -11.94 -9.51
N GLN A 12 -1.25 -10.88 -10.25
CA GLN A 12 -0.04 -10.82 -11.07
C GLN A 12 1.23 -10.94 -10.22
N GLN A 13 2.25 -11.64 -10.73
CA GLN A 13 3.50 -11.89 -9.99
C GLN A 13 4.17 -10.63 -9.39
N PRO A 14 4.22 -9.46 -10.06
CA PRO A 14 4.78 -8.25 -9.44
C PRO A 14 4.01 -7.80 -8.20
N VAL A 15 2.69 -7.95 -8.21
CA VAL A 15 1.82 -7.61 -7.08
C VAL A 15 1.99 -8.64 -5.96
N GLN A 16 2.12 -9.93 -6.29
CA GLN A 16 2.46 -10.97 -5.30
C GLN A 16 3.78 -10.65 -4.57
N ALA A 17 4.82 -10.27 -5.33
CA ALA A 17 6.11 -9.88 -4.76
C ALA A 17 5.99 -8.63 -3.87
N PHE A 18 5.22 -7.64 -4.31
CA PHE A 18 4.91 -6.46 -3.50
C PHE A 18 4.21 -6.83 -2.19
N LEU A 19 3.13 -7.62 -2.24
CA LEU A 19 2.40 -8.09 -1.06
C LEU A 19 3.32 -8.86 -0.10
N TYR A 20 4.13 -9.79 -0.61
CA TYR A 20 5.09 -10.53 0.20
C TYR A 20 6.09 -9.61 0.87
N ASN A 21 6.67 -8.65 0.14
CA ASN A 21 7.66 -7.72 0.69
C ASN A 21 7.06 -6.82 1.77
N THR A 22 5.82 -6.39 1.57
CA THR A 22 5.07 -5.59 2.55
C THR A 22 4.79 -6.38 3.82
N ILE A 23 4.24 -7.59 3.71
CA ILE A 23 3.90 -8.41 4.90
C ILE A 23 5.16 -8.71 5.72
N ASN A 24 6.32 -8.86 5.08
CA ASN A 24 7.60 -9.06 5.76
C ASN A 24 8.35 -7.77 6.14
N CYS A 25 7.76 -6.58 5.94
CA CYS A 25 8.40 -5.29 6.21
C CYS A 25 9.79 -5.13 5.56
N THR A 26 9.97 -5.65 4.33
CA THR A 26 11.27 -5.63 3.61
C THR A 26 11.43 -4.46 2.65
N LEU A 27 10.37 -3.65 2.49
CA LEU A 27 10.42 -2.44 1.68
C LEU A 27 11.34 -1.39 2.33
N ARG A 28 12.18 -0.76 1.51
CA ARG A 28 13.09 0.31 1.95
C ARG A 28 12.40 1.66 1.92
N ILE A 29 11.54 1.92 2.89
CA ILE A 29 10.74 3.16 3.04
C ILE A 29 10.80 3.68 4.48
N GLY A 30 10.51 4.97 4.65
CA GLY A 30 10.34 5.58 5.98
C GLY A 30 11.52 5.32 6.92
N GLU A 31 11.24 4.70 8.06
CA GLU A 31 12.20 4.44 9.14
C GLU A 31 13.43 3.66 8.71
N PHE A 32 13.36 2.86 7.65
CA PHE A 32 14.53 2.18 7.09
C PHE A 32 15.68 3.15 6.82
N TRP A 33 15.37 4.37 6.34
CA TRP A 33 16.37 5.39 6.00
C TRP A 33 16.83 6.23 7.20
N SER A 34 16.13 6.16 8.34
CA SER A 34 16.41 7.00 9.52
C SER A 34 17.82 6.78 10.08
N ASN A 35 18.34 5.55 9.95
CA ASN A 35 19.65 5.15 10.44
C ASN A 35 20.79 5.39 9.44
N ILE A 36 20.51 5.92 8.25
CA ILE A 36 21.51 6.14 7.21
C ILE A 36 21.67 7.66 6.98
N PRO A 37 22.70 8.31 7.54
CA PRO A 37 22.82 9.78 7.57
C PRO A 37 22.66 10.46 6.21
N THR A 38 23.25 9.90 5.15
CA THR A 38 23.19 10.45 3.79
C THR A 38 21.80 10.33 3.15
N PHE A 39 20.94 9.45 3.66
CA PHE A 39 19.62 9.18 3.10
C PHE A 39 18.46 9.51 4.04
N LYS A 40 18.71 10.17 5.19
CA LYS A 40 17.65 10.58 6.14
C LYS A 40 16.50 11.38 5.51
N HIS A 41 16.77 12.11 4.44
CA HIS A 41 15.74 12.85 3.69
C HIS A 41 14.66 11.92 3.11
N ARG A 42 14.99 10.64 2.82
CA ARG A 42 14.07 9.62 2.30
C ARG A 42 13.16 9.01 3.36
N THR A 43 13.35 9.37 4.63
CA THR A 43 12.43 8.96 5.70
C THR A 43 11.08 9.67 5.55
N ARG A 44 11.07 10.88 5.00
CA ARG A 44 9.88 11.72 4.86
C ARG A 44 9.24 11.51 3.50
N CYS A 45 7.94 11.79 3.40
CA CYS A 45 7.29 11.78 2.10
C CYS A 45 7.85 12.91 1.22
N SER A 46 8.05 12.61 -0.06
CA SER A 46 8.48 13.62 -1.05
C SER A 46 7.32 14.41 -1.64
N SER A 47 6.10 13.89 -1.52
CA SER A 47 4.88 14.45 -2.12
C SER A 47 4.08 15.33 -1.17
N CYS A 48 4.27 15.16 0.14
CA CYS A 48 3.62 15.93 1.19
C CYS A 48 4.55 16.07 2.40
N ASP A 49 4.17 16.87 3.39
CA ASP A 49 5.02 17.18 4.54
C ASP A 49 5.04 16.10 5.65
N HIS A 50 4.48 14.91 5.39
CA HIS A 50 4.38 13.86 6.40
C HIS A 50 5.76 13.42 6.91
N ALA A 51 5.88 13.31 8.24
CA ALA A 51 7.16 13.11 8.91
C ALA A 51 7.83 11.76 8.64
N ILE A 52 7.04 10.72 8.39
CA ILE A 52 7.51 9.36 8.09
C ILE A 52 6.68 8.82 6.92
N GLU A 53 7.35 8.38 5.87
CA GLU A 53 6.73 7.72 4.72
C GLU A 53 6.54 6.24 5.00
N SER A 54 5.39 5.88 5.59
CA SER A 54 4.96 4.50 5.78
C SER A 54 4.19 3.98 4.56
N LEU A 55 4.00 2.67 4.46
CA LEU A 55 3.21 2.13 3.36
C LEU A 55 1.72 2.49 3.50
N GLU A 56 1.20 2.52 4.72
CA GLU A 56 -0.16 3.00 5.00
C GLU A 56 -0.32 4.45 4.54
N HIS A 57 0.68 5.29 4.82
CA HIS A 57 0.72 6.65 4.30
C HIS A 57 0.67 6.69 2.77
N ILE A 58 1.60 5.99 2.11
CA ILE A 58 1.71 5.97 0.63
C ILE A 58 0.39 5.52 -0.02
N LEU A 59 -0.25 4.47 0.52
CA LEU A 59 -1.39 3.83 -0.12
C LEU A 59 -2.73 4.45 0.28
N LEU A 60 -2.88 5.01 1.48
CA LEU A 60 -4.20 5.36 2.04
C LEU A 60 -4.32 6.81 2.52
N GLU A 61 -3.23 7.49 2.86
CA GLU A 61 -3.31 8.81 3.53
C GLU A 61 -2.66 9.95 2.72
N CYS A 62 -1.72 9.63 1.83
CA CYS A 62 -0.92 10.62 1.11
C CYS A 62 -1.75 11.41 0.09
N CYS A 63 -1.63 12.73 0.07
CA CYS A 63 -2.26 13.58 -0.93
C CYS A 63 -1.61 13.55 -2.33
N ASN A 64 -0.74 12.57 -2.60
CA ASN A 64 -0.14 12.41 -3.93
C ASN A 64 -1.24 12.21 -5.00
N PRO A 65 -1.21 12.95 -6.12
CA PRO A 65 -2.23 12.84 -7.17
C PRO A 65 -2.47 11.41 -7.67
N THR A 66 -1.44 10.57 -7.67
CA THR A 66 -1.50 9.16 -8.08
C THR A 66 -2.36 8.33 -7.11
N MET A 67 -2.17 8.51 -5.80
CA MET A 67 -2.97 7.82 -4.78
C MET A 67 -4.45 8.20 -4.92
N VAL A 68 -4.72 9.51 -5.03
CA VAL A 68 -6.08 10.03 -5.20
C VAL A 68 -6.73 9.48 -6.47
N LEU A 69 -5.98 9.45 -7.58
CA LEU A 69 -6.47 8.92 -8.85
C LEU A 69 -6.79 7.43 -8.77
N VAL A 70 -5.91 6.62 -8.19
CA VAL A 70 -6.11 5.17 -8.06
C VAL A 70 -7.39 4.86 -7.29
N TRP A 71 -7.63 5.53 -6.16
CA TRP A 71 -8.85 5.30 -5.37
C TRP A 71 -10.10 5.91 -5.99
N SER A 72 -9.97 7.03 -6.70
CA SER A 72 -11.07 7.58 -7.49
C SER A 72 -11.52 6.61 -8.59
N LEU A 73 -10.58 6.01 -9.32
CA LEU A 73 -10.89 5.01 -10.33
C LEU A 73 -11.45 3.73 -9.70
N THR A 74 -10.85 3.25 -8.61
CA THR A 74 -11.30 2.03 -7.95
C THR A 74 -12.73 2.16 -7.41
N SER A 75 -13.09 3.32 -6.85
CA SER A 75 -14.45 3.59 -6.38
C SER A 75 -15.47 3.70 -7.52
N GLN A 76 -15.07 4.19 -8.69
CA GLN A 76 -15.93 4.18 -9.88
C GLN A 76 -16.19 2.76 -10.41
N PHE A 77 -15.22 1.85 -10.29
CA PHE A 77 -15.41 0.45 -10.65
C PHE A 77 -16.22 -0.34 -9.61
N TRP A 78 -16.40 0.22 -8.40
CA TRP A 78 -17.18 -0.41 -7.35
C TRP A 78 -18.68 -0.24 -7.57
N SER A 79 -19.26 -1.23 -8.26
CA SER A 79 -20.67 -1.25 -8.57
C SER A 79 -21.55 -1.39 -7.32
N SER A 80 -22.80 -0.95 -7.39
CA SER A 80 -23.79 -1.19 -6.34
C SER A 80 -24.03 -2.68 -6.06
N SER A 81 -23.81 -3.56 -7.04
CA SER A 81 -23.86 -5.01 -6.87
C SER A 81 -22.72 -5.60 -6.04
N THR A 82 -21.61 -4.87 -5.88
CA THR A 82 -20.47 -5.29 -5.04
C THR A 82 -20.71 -4.99 -3.56
N GLY A 83 -21.69 -4.13 -3.24
CA GLY A 83 -22.03 -3.71 -1.88
C GLY A 83 -21.55 -2.31 -1.54
N GLN A 84 -21.57 -1.95 -0.26
CA GLN A 84 -21.06 -0.65 0.20
C GLN A 84 -19.55 -0.55 0.00
N TRP A 85 -19.07 0.66 -0.34
CA TRP A 85 -17.63 0.91 -0.40
C TRP A 85 -17.03 0.67 1.00
N PRO A 86 -16.01 -0.19 1.12
CA PRO A 86 -15.47 -0.57 2.42
C PRO A 86 -14.63 0.55 3.03
N GLU A 87 -14.46 0.49 4.35
CA GLU A 87 -13.39 1.22 5.02
C GLU A 87 -12.04 0.63 4.60
N LEU A 88 -11.21 1.46 3.99
CA LEU A 88 -9.91 1.05 3.50
C LEU A 88 -8.92 0.98 4.66
N SER A 89 -8.17 -0.11 4.73
CA SER A 89 -7.08 -0.29 5.69
C SER A 89 -5.93 -1.04 5.05
N LEU A 90 -4.73 -0.89 5.60
CA LEU A 90 -3.58 -1.65 5.11
C LEU A 90 -3.84 -3.16 5.23
N GLY A 91 -4.51 -3.60 6.30
CA GLY A 91 -4.91 -5.00 6.50
C GLY A 91 -5.83 -5.53 5.39
N MET A 92 -6.81 -4.73 4.96
CA MET A 92 -7.69 -5.08 3.84
C MET A 92 -6.90 -5.27 2.53
N LEU A 93 -5.99 -4.35 2.24
CA LEU A 93 -5.14 -4.43 1.04
C LEU A 93 -4.26 -5.69 1.04
N LEU A 94 -3.63 -6.01 2.17
CA LEU A 94 -2.76 -7.19 2.30
C LEU A 94 -3.54 -8.50 2.33
N GLY A 95 -4.82 -8.45 2.69
CA GLY A 95 -5.73 -9.58 2.71
C GLY A 95 -6.37 -9.91 1.37
N CYS A 96 -6.17 -9.11 0.31
CA CYS A 96 -6.98 -9.19 -0.92
C CYS A 96 -6.97 -10.56 -1.61
N GLY A 97 -5.87 -11.31 -1.53
CA GLY A 97 -5.77 -12.65 -2.12
C GLY A 97 -6.17 -13.79 -1.18
N SER A 98 -6.58 -13.49 0.06
CA SER A 98 -6.91 -14.49 1.10
C SER A 98 -8.35 -15.00 1.06
N VAL A 99 -9.11 -14.58 0.04
CA VAL A 99 -10.49 -15.02 -0.24
C VAL A 99 -10.54 -16.42 -0.85
#